data_AF-A0A954TDS0-F1
#
_entry.id   AF-A0A954TDS0-F1
#
_cell.length_a   1.000
_cell.length_b   1.000
_cell.length_c   1.000
_cell.angle_alpha   90.00
_cell.angle_beta   90.00
_cell.angle_gamma   90.00
#
_symmetry.space_group_name_H-M   'P 1'
#
loop_
_entity.id
_entity.type
_entity.pdbx_description
1 polymer ?
#
loop_
_entity_poly.entity_id
_entity_poly.type
_entity_poly.pdbx_seq_one_letter_code
_entity_poly.pdbx_strand_id
1 'polypeptide(L)' 'TGRRRMTVRMSTDGGQTWPHSRLVDAGAAAYSCMTEMPGKEASEPSEVGMLYEAGGYKRIVFAAFDISWLTAPAGPAN' A
#
# COMPACT_ATOMS: atom_id res chain seq x y z
N THR A 1 18.44 -10.55 4.34
CA THR A 1 16.99 -10.72 4.03
C THR A 1 16.19 -10.57 5.31
N GLY A 2 14.96 -10.05 5.26
CA GLY A 2 14.12 -9.92 6.45
C GLY A 2 12.77 -9.29 6.13
N ARG A 3 11.74 -9.60 6.92
CA ARG A 3 10.39 -9.04 6.81
C ARG A 3 10.42 -7.55 7.21
N ARG A 4 10.63 -6.67 6.23
CA ARG A 4 10.77 -5.22 6.39
C ARG A 4 10.37 -4.49 5.10
N ARG A 5 10.21 -3.17 5.17
CA ARG A 5 9.96 -2.28 4.02
C ARG A 5 8.65 -2.60 3.28
N MET A 6 7.52 -2.49 3.99
CA MET A 6 6.19 -2.68 3.40
C MET A 6 6.03 -1.80 2.17
N THR A 7 5.76 -2.41 1.02
CA THR A 7 5.75 -1.74 -0.28
C THR A 7 4.53 -2.20 -1.05
N VAL A 8 3.74 -1.24 -1.55
CA VAL A 8 2.62 -1.52 -2.46
C VAL A 8 3.14 -1.41 -3.89
N ARG A 9 2.72 -2.35 -4.73
CA ARG A 9 3.01 -2.37 -6.17
C ARG A 9 1.70 -2.50 -6.94
N MET A 10 1.64 -1.87 -8.11
CA MET A 10 0.47 -1.94 -8.98
C MET A 10 0.87 -2.38 -10.38
N SER A 11 -0.01 -3.23 -10.92
CA SER A 11 0.03 -3.75 -12.28
C SER A 11 -1.34 -3.51 -12.90
N THR A 12 -1.36 -3.05 -14.15
CA THR A 12 -2.59 -2.88 -14.95
C THR A 12 -2.66 -3.85 -16.13
N ASP A 13 -1.66 -4.71 -16.31
CA ASP A 13 -1.53 -5.63 -17.44
C ASP A 13 -1.67 -7.10 -17.04
N GLY A 14 -2.43 -7.38 -15.97
CA GLY A 14 -2.65 -8.73 -15.48
C GLY A 14 -1.47 -9.33 -14.71
N GLY A 15 -0.54 -8.50 -14.25
CA GLY A 15 0.58 -8.91 -13.39
C GLY A 15 1.89 -9.11 -14.15
N GLN A 16 1.96 -8.71 -15.43
CA GLN A 16 3.14 -8.87 -16.27
C GLN A 16 4.21 -7.82 -15.92
N THR A 17 3.80 -6.57 -15.67
CA THR A 17 4.70 -5.49 -15.27
C THR A 17 4.18 -4.72 -14.05
N TRP A 18 5.10 -4.12 -13.29
CA TRP A 18 4.81 -3.42 -12.05
C TRP A 18 5.46 -2.03 -12.04
N PRO A 19 4.99 -1.10 -12.91
CA PRO A 19 5.64 0.19 -13.09
C PRO A 19 5.51 1.13 -11.88
N HIS A 20 4.48 0.93 -11.04
CA HIS A 20 4.26 1.73 -9.83
C HIS A 20 4.64 0.93 -8.59
N SER A 21 5.43 1.54 -7.71
CA SER A 21 5.86 0.97 -6.44
C SER A 21 6.06 2.09 -5.42
N ARG A 22 5.42 1.98 -4.25
CA ARG A 22 5.54 2.98 -3.18
C ARG A 22 5.75 2.33 -1.82
N LEU A 23 6.73 2.85 -1.08
CA LEU A 23 7.04 2.40 0.28
C LEU A 23 5.99 2.95 1.24
N VAL A 24 5.37 2.06 2.02
CA VAL A 24 4.37 2.39 3.06
C VAL A 24 5.04 2.50 4.42
N ASP A 25 5.94 1.56 4.75
CA ASP A 25 6.63 1.51 6.04
C ASP A 25 8.04 0.98 5.85
N ALA A 26 9.07 1.77 6.22
CA ALA A 26 10.48 1.38 6.08
C ALA A 26 10.93 0.31 7.10
N GLY A 27 10.18 0.14 8.19
CA GLY A 27 10.51 -0.69 9.34
C GLY A 27 10.23 -2.18 9.16
N ALA A 28 10.23 -2.92 10.27
CA ALA A 28 9.87 -4.34 10.30
C ALA A 28 8.39 -4.51 9.96
N ALA A 29 8.12 -5.23 8.87
CA ALA A 29 6.79 -5.42 8.30
C ALA A 29 6.68 -6.83 7.71
N ALA A 30 5.61 -7.55 8.06
CA ALA A 30 5.44 -8.97 7.75
C ALA A 30 4.17 -9.22 6.93
N TYR A 31 3.24 -10.05 7.40
CA TYR A 31 2.07 -10.43 6.59
C TYR A 31 1.19 -9.20 6.35
N SER A 32 0.52 -9.19 5.19
CA SER A 32 -0.41 -8.12 4.81
C SER A 32 -1.62 -8.68 4.08
N CYS A 33 -2.74 -7.98 4.18
CA CYS A 33 -3.95 -8.24 3.42
C CYS A 33 -4.51 -6.90 2.92
N MET A 34 -4.96 -6.86 1.67
CA MET A 34 -5.55 -5.67 1.05
C MET A 34 -6.99 -5.95 0.63
N THR A 35 -7.83 -4.92 0.70
CA THR A 35 -9.20 -4.92 0.18
C THR A 35 -9.48 -3.60 -0.50
N GLU A 36 -10.33 -3.62 -1.53
CA GLU A 36 -10.95 -2.39 -2.03
C GLU A 36 -11.92 -1.84 -0.98
N MET A 37 -11.93 -0.52 -0.84
CA MET A 37 -12.87 0.24 -0.02
C MET A 37 -13.56 1.27 -0.92
N PRO A 38 -14.79 0.99 -1.37
CA PRO A 38 -15.54 1.93 -2.21
C PRO A 38 -15.80 3.25 -1.47
N GLY A 39 -15.77 4.36 -2.20
CA GLY A 39 -16.28 5.64 -1.72
C GLY A 39 -17.75 5.52 -1.30
N LYS A 40 -18.21 6.36 -0.36
CA LYS A 40 -19.60 6.29 0.09
C LYS A 40 -20.57 6.77 -0.98
N GLU A 41 -20.10 7.68 -1.81
CA GLU A 41 -20.82 8.24 -2.94
C GLU A 41 -20.03 8.02 -4.23
N ALA A 42 -20.73 8.02 -5.37
CA ALA A 42 -20.10 7.81 -6.68
C ALA A 42 -19.05 8.88 -7.05
N SER A 43 -19.09 10.04 -6.41
CA SER A 43 -18.11 11.12 -6.60
C SER A 43 -16.86 10.97 -5.72
N GLU A 44 -16.88 10.08 -4.73
CA GLU A 44 -15.72 9.82 -3.88
C GLU A 44 -14.82 8.75 -4.50
N PRO A 45 -13.49 8.93 -4.52
CA PRO A 45 -12.58 7.92 -5.05
C PRO A 45 -12.61 6.66 -4.16
N SER A 46 -12.53 5.48 -4.79
CA SER A 46 -12.24 4.25 -4.06
C SER A 46 -10.84 4.29 -3.46
N GLU A 47 -10.71 3.78 -2.25
CA GLU A 47 -9.43 3.55 -1.58
C GLU A 47 -9.08 2.07 -1.57
N VAL A 48 -7.81 1.78 -1.30
CA VAL A 48 -7.33 0.46 -0.92
C VAL A 48 -7.04 0.47 0.57
N GLY A 49 -7.73 -0.38 1.32
CA GLY A 49 -7.42 -0.65 2.71
C GLY A 49 -6.40 -1.77 2.83
N MET A 50 -5.35 -1.57 3.60
CA MET A 50 -4.32 -2.58 3.88
C MET A 50 -4.12 -2.77 5.38
N LEU A 51 -4.25 -4.00 5.85
CA LEU A 51 -3.77 -4.42 7.17
C LEU A 51 -2.40 -5.09 7.01
N TYR A 52 -1.46 -4.77 7.89
CA TYR A 52 -0.17 -5.46 7.91
C TYR A 52 0.45 -5.58 9.31
N GLU A 53 1.19 -6.66 9.53
CA GLU A 53 1.98 -6.86 10.74
C GLU A 53 3.19 -5.92 10.76
N ALA A 54 3.41 -5.19 11.85
CA ALA A 54 4.50 -4.22 11.97
C ALA A 54 5.23 -4.29 13.32
N GLY A 55 6.38 -3.62 13.40
CA GLY A 55 7.15 -3.50 14.64
C GLY A 55 7.71 -4.82 15.16
N GLY A 56 7.94 -5.79 14.28
CA GLY A 56 8.40 -7.14 14.64
C GLY A 56 7.31 -7.94 15.34
N TYR A 57 6.14 -8.07 14.71
CA TYR A 57 4.98 -8.84 15.19
C TYR A 57 4.29 -8.27 16.45
N LYS A 58 4.53 -7.00 16.78
CA LYS A 58 4.00 -6.37 18.00
C LYS A 58 2.67 -5.63 17.78
N ARG A 59 2.30 -5.37 16.53
CA ARG A 59 1.07 -4.67 16.17
C ARG A 59 0.61 -5.04 14.76
N ILE A 60 -0.67 -4.87 14.52
CA ILE A 60 -1.27 -4.82 13.19
C ILE A 60 -1.58 -3.35 12.90
N VAL A 61 -1.12 -2.85 11.75
CA VAL A 61 -1.33 -1.47 11.30
C VAL A 61 -2.32 -1.47 10.15
N PHE A 62 -3.25 -0.52 10.17
CA PHE A 62 -4.12 -0.21 9.05
C PHE A 62 -3.56 0.99 8.28
N ALA A 63 -3.47 0.88 6.96
CA ALA A 63 -3.15 1.96 6.03
C ALA A 63 -4.23 2.02 4.95
N ALA A 64 -4.61 3.22 4.56
CA ALA A 64 -5.54 3.47 3.45
C ALA A 64 -4.89 4.46 2.47
N PHE A 65 -5.07 4.22 1.17
CA PHE A 65 -4.56 5.09 0.12
C PHE A 65 -5.38 4.89 -1.15
N ASP A 66 -5.51 5.95 -1.96
CA ASP A 66 -6.11 5.87 -3.29
C ASP A 66 -5.05 5.58 -4.39
N ILE A 67 -5.52 5.32 -5.61
CA ILE A 67 -4.64 5.07 -6.77
C ILE A 67 -3.82 6.31 -7.15
N SER A 68 -4.33 7.52 -6.89
CA SER A 68 -3.61 8.76 -7.16
C SER A 68 -2.35 8.86 -6.29
N TRP A 69 -2.44 8.46 -5.02
CA TRP A 69 -1.28 8.36 -4.13
C TRP A 69 -0.24 7.37 -4.65
N LEU A 70 -0.66 6.20 -5.14
CA LEU A 70 0.28 5.19 -5.62
C LEU A 70 0.98 5.57 -6.95
N THR A 71 0.27 6.30 -7.81
CA THR A 71 0.74 6.70 -9.15
C THR A 71 1.37 8.10 -9.19
N ALA A 72 1.18 8.91 -8.15
CA ALA A 72 1.82 10.21 -8.03
C ALA A 72 3.36 10.06 -8.05
N PRO A 73 4.06 11.02 -8.67
CA PRO A 73 5.52 11.08 -8.59
C PRO A 73 5.97 10.94 -7.13
N ALA A 74 7.04 10.19 -6.89
CA ALA A 74 7.62 10.15 -5.56
C ALA A 74 7.96 11.58 -5.13
N GLY A 75 7.31 12.08 -4.07
CA GLY A 75 7.71 13.33 -3.45
C GLY A 75 9.16 13.22 -2.96
N PRO A 76 9.86 14.34 -2.73
CA PRO A 76 11.20 14.30 -2.14
C PRO A 76 11.14 13.48 -0.84
N ALA A 77 12.12 12.59 -0.65
CA ALA A 77 12.23 11.80 0.57
C ALA A 77 12.35 12.77 1.76
N ASN A 78 11.40 12.71 2.70
CA ASN A 78 11.54 13.35 4.01
C ASN A 78 12.57 12.62 4.86
#